data_AF-A0A0L6CR40-F1
#
_entry.id   AF-A0A0L6CR40-F1
#
_cell.length_a   1.000
_cell.length_b   1.000
_cell.length_c   1.000
_cell.angle_alpha   90.00
_cell.angle_beta   90.00
_cell.angle_gamma   90.00
#
_symmetry.space_group_name_H-M   'P 1'
#
loop_
_entity.id
_entity.type
_entity.pdbx_description
1 polymer ?
#
loop_
_entity_poly.entity_id
_entity_poly.type
_entity_poly.pdbx_seq_one_letter_code
_entity_poly.pdbx_strand_id
1 'polypeptide(L)'
;MPTLALGVFLAGSSAGFAWTPFNDAVHRTIRDIDRPTALTEISTGTSLGVALAGLAALGLIATDLSWRACWAGFALASLIALAANWAALREVEPGGAPRPRTAWDELCHITALPLFAVAFVYGTTSAIYISFAADHLRAAGGTLGLPASATPGLVFVIYGLCGLAGLATARINAAIGLATLLRLLMVAGAGSLALVALIPGTWAGLVLSAGLQGLHVMMVSAVLASWSERLFPALPSLSFTAALLATAGGSMIGPALAGVAADTFSTKAMFLASAALPGALTLVLQPPRIRERAAMLEDLDPA
;
A
#
# COMPACT_ATOMS: atom_id res chain seq x y z
N MET A 1 23.14 17.09 1.48
CA MET A 1 22.70 16.06 0.51
C MET A 1 22.99 14.63 0.94
N PRO A 2 24.21 14.22 1.31
CA PRO A 2 24.49 12.80 1.64
C PRO A 2 23.74 12.29 2.88
N THR A 3 23.57 13.14 3.90
CA THR A 3 22.83 12.79 5.13
C THR A 3 21.33 12.57 4.88
N LEU A 4 20.69 13.39 4.05
CA LEU A 4 19.29 13.24 3.69
C LEU A 4 19.09 11.97 2.84
N ALA A 5 19.94 11.77 1.82
CA ALA A 5 19.88 10.60 0.97
C ALA A 5 20.04 9.29 1.77
N LEU A 6 21.00 9.25 2.70
CA LEU A 6 21.20 8.12 3.60
C LEU A 6 19.98 7.92 4.51
N GLY A 7 19.42 8.99 5.07
CA GLY A 7 18.21 8.91 5.90
C GLY A 7 17.02 8.35 5.14
N VAL A 8 16.78 8.81 3.90
CA VAL A 8 15.73 8.30 3.01
C VAL A 8 15.98 6.83 2.66
N PHE A 9 17.23 6.47 2.34
CA PHE A 9 17.60 5.09 2.05
C PHE A 9 17.33 4.15 3.23
N LEU A 10 17.76 4.54 4.44
CA LEU A 10 17.54 3.75 5.66
C LEU A 10 16.04 3.65 5.99
N ALA A 11 15.30 4.75 5.92
CA ALA A 11 13.86 4.77 6.17
C ALA A 11 13.11 3.92 5.13
N GLY A 12 13.45 4.04 3.84
CA GLY A 12 12.84 3.24 2.77
C GLY A 12 13.15 1.75 2.88
N SER A 13 14.38 1.40 3.28
CA SER A 13 14.78 -0.01 3.45
C SER A 13 14.17 -0.66 4.69
N SER A 14 13.78 0.14 5.70
CA SER A 14 13.26 -0.36 6.98
C SER A 14 12.00 -1.22 6.84
N ALA A 15 11.10 -0.87 5.91
CA ALA A 15 9.87 -1.63 5.68
C ALA A 15 10.17 -3.07 5.23
N GLY A 16 11.16 -3.25 4.34
CA GLY A 16 11.58 -4.58 3.87
C GLY A 16 12.25 -5.41 4.98
N PHE A 17 13.05 -4.77 5.83
CA PHE A 17 13.69 -5.43 6.98
C PHE A 17 12.73 -5.77 8.11
N ALA A 18 11.65 -5.00 8.28
CA ALA A 18 10.64 -5.26 9.31
C ALA A 18 9.69 -6.39 8.90
N TRP A 19 9.20 -6.37 7.66
CA TRP A 19 8.08 -7.22 7.25
C TRP A 19 8.39 -8.72 7.34
N THR A 20 9.54 -9.15 6.82
CA THR A 20 9.89 -10.58 6.75
C THR A 20 10.05 -11.19 8.16
N PRO A 21 10.83 -10.58 9.08
CA PRO A 21 10.92 -11.06 10.46
C PRO A 21 9.59 -11.01 11.23
N PHE A 22 8.74 -9.99 11.04
CA PHE A 22 7.44 -9.93 11.73
C PHE A 22 6.49 -11.03 11.25
N ASN A 23 6.44 -11.28 9.94
CA ASN A 23 5.61 -12.35 9.38
C ASN A 23 6.07 -13.72 9.90
N ASP A 24 7.38 -14.00 9.88
CA ASP A 24 7.96 -15.23 10.44
C ASP A 24 7.71 -15.37 11.95
N ALA A 25 7.84 -14.28 12.72
CA ALA A 25 7.52 -14.26 14.15
C ALA A 25 6.05 -14.62 14.40
N VAL A 26 5.11 -14.00 13.67
CA VAL A 26 3.66 -14.30 13.78
C VAL A 26 3.39 -15.78 13.47
N HIS A 27 4.01 -16.33 12.43
CA HIS A 27 3.87 -17.75 12.11
C HIS A 27 4.40 -18.68 13.21
N ARG A 28 5.28 -18.21 14.11
CA ARG A 28 5.82 -19.04 15.20
C ARG A 28 5.13 -18.83 16.55
N THR A 29 4.69 -17.61 16.85
CA THR A 29 4.09 -17.28 18.15
C THR A 29 2.57 -17.32 18.15
N ILE A 30 1.93 -17.20 16.99
CA ILE A 30 0.46 -17.13 16.88
C ILE A 30 -0.08 -18.44 16.28
N ARG A 31 -1.17 -18.93 16.88
CA ARG A 31 -1.89 -20.13 16.41
C ARG A 31 -2.40 -19.89 14.99
N ASP A 32 -2.37 -20.93 14.15
CA ASP A 32 -2.79 -20.84 12.74
C ASP A 32 -4.14 -20.12 12.52
N ILE A 33 -5.11 -20.38 13.40
CA ILE A 33 -6.45 -19.78 13.34
C ILE A 33 -6.46 -18.26 13.60
N ASP A 34 -5.50 -17.76 14.38
CA ASP A 34 -5.43 -16.36 14.82
C ASP A 34 -4.46 -15.53 13.95
N ARG A 35 -3.60 -16.17 13.14
CA ARG A 35 -2.61 -15.50 12.28
C ARG A 35 -3.22 -14.48 11.31
N PRO A 36 -4.35 -14.75 10.62
CA PRO A 36 -4.97 -13.76 9.73
C PRO A 36 -5.41 -12.49 10.47
N THR A 37 -5.91 -12.64 11.69
CA THR A 37 -6.32 -11.51 12.55
C THR A 37 -5.09 -10.70 12.97
N ALA A 38 -4.03 -11.35 13.45
CA ALA A 38 -2.80 -10.69 13.87
C ALA A 38 -2.13 -9.92 12.71
N LEU A 39 -2.05 -10.50 11.51
CA LEU A 39 -1.49 -9.83 10.33
C LEU A 39 -2.34 -8.61 9.90
N THR A 40 -3.66 -8.71 10.06
CA THR A 40 -4.60 -7.62 9.80
C THR A 40 -4.44 -6.48 10.80
N GLU A 41 -4.27 -6.79 12.09
CA GLU A 41 -3.97 -5.80 13.14
C GLU A 41 -2.63 -5.11 12.91
N ILE A 42 -1.57 -5.87 12.60
CA ILE A 42 -0.23 -5.33 12.30
C ILE A 42 -0.29 -4.34 11.12
N SER A 43 -0.96 -4.72 10.04
CA SER A 43 -1.06 -3.88 8.83
C SER A 43 -1.86 -2.60 9.06
N THR A 44 -2.75 -2.58 10.06
CA THR A 44 -3.54 -1.40 10.45
C THR A 44 -2.67 -0.31 11.09
N GLY A 45 -1.55 -0.70 11.69
CA GLY A 45 -0.55 0.23 12.20
C GLY A 45 -0.07 1.22 11.14
N THR A 46 0.03 0.81 9.87
CA THR A 46 0.41 1.71 8.77
C THR A 46 -0.63 2.80 8.54
N SER A 47 -1.92 2.46 8.54
CA SER A 47 -3.02 3.41 8.37
C SER A 47 -3.03 4.46 9.48
N LEU A 48 -2.91 4.01 10.74
CA LEU A 48 -2.81 4.90 11.89
C LEU A 48 -1.55 5.76 11.84
N GLY A 49 -0.40 5.18 11.47
CA GLY A 49 0.86 5.90 11.32
C GLY A 49 0.78 7.02 10.29
N VAL A 50 0.15 6.77 9.13
CA VAL A 50 -0.07 7.81 8.10
C VAL A 50 -1.01 8.90 8.61
N ALA A 51 -2.09 8.53 9.32
CA ALA A 51 -3.00 9.52 9.90
C ALA A 51 -2.30 10.39 10.96
N LEU A 52 -1.53 9.77 11.85
CA LEU A 52 -0.72 10.48 12.85
C LEU A 52 0.35 11.35 12.22
N ALA A 53 0.94 10.94 11.09
CA ALA A 53 1.89 11.76 10.35
C ALA A 53 1.22 13.00 9.74
N GLY A 54 0.00 12.85 9.21
CA GLY A 54 -0.84 13.96 8.78
C GLY A 54 -1.17 14.91 9.93
N LEU A 55 -1.55 14.39 11.10
CA LEU A 55 -1.80 15.19 12.31
C LEU A 55 -0.55 15.92 12.80
N ALA A 56 0.61 15.27 12.78
CA ALA A 56 1.88 15.90 13.13
C ALA A 56 2.22 17.05 12.18
N ALA A 57 1.98 16.88 10.86
CA ALA A 57 2.16 17.94 9.87
C ALA A 57 1.22 19.13 10.12
N LEU A 58 -0.04 18.88 10.53
CA LEU A 58 -0.98 19.94 10.94
C LEU A 58 -0.54 20.63 12.24
N GLY A 59 0.00 19.86 13.19
CA GLY A 59 0.54 20.38 14.45
C GLY A 59 1.72 21.33 14.22
N LEU A 60 2.60 21.05 13.25
CA LEU A 60 3.69 21.96 12.87
C LEU A 60 3.16 23.33 12.44
N ILE A 61 2.10 23.34 11.63
CA ILE A 61 1.49 24.59 11.13
C ILE A 61 0.84 25.38 12.26
N ALA A 62 0.25 24.69 13.24
CA ALA A 62 -0.42 25.34 14.37
C ALA A 62 0.56 25.89 15.43
N THR A 63 1.78 25.36 15.50
CA THR A 63 2.74 25.65 16.58
C THR A 63 4.03 26.33 16.12
N ASP A 64 4.18 26.57 14.81
CA ASP A 64 5.40 27.05 14.16
C ASP A 64 6.67 26.24 14.54
N LEU A 65 6.49 24.98 14.94
CA LEU A 65 7.59 24.09 15.26
C LEU A 65 8.42 23.78 14.02
N SER A 66 9.73 23.58 14.23
CA SER A 66 10.60 23.11 13.15
C SER A 66 10.19 21.70 12.71
N TRP A 67 10.18 21.44 11.40
CA TRP A 67 9.98 20.11 10.82
C TRP A 67 10.92 19.05 11.44
N ARG A 68 12.10 19.47 11.93
CA ARG A 68 13.06 18.62 12.64
C ARG A 68 12.49 18.03 13.93
N ALA A 69 11.62 18.75 14.63
CA ALA A 69 10.97 18.28 15.85
C ALA A 69 10.03 17.09 15.57
N CYS A 70 9.28 17.13 14.47
CA CYS A 70 8.47 15.99 14.04
C CYS A 70 9.32 14.76 13.71
N TRP A 71 10.43 14.94 12.99
CA TRP A 71 11.35 13.82 12.74
C TRP A 71 11.99 13.27 14.01
N ALA A 72 12.33 14.13 14.97
CA ALA A 72 12.79 13.69 16.29
C ALA A 72 11.71 12.87 17.02
N GLY A 73 10.44 13.29 16.92
CA GLY A 73 9.29 12.55 17.43
C GLY A 73 9.14 11.17 16.78
N PHE A 74 9.22 11.08 15.45
CA PHE A 74 9.19 9.79 14.73
C PHE A 74 10.38 8.90 15.07
N ALA A 75 11.57 9.48 15.24
CA ALA A 75 12.76 8.74 15.68
C ALA A 75 12.57 8.18 17.10
N LEU A 76 12.03 8.98 18.03
CA LEU A 76 11.71 8.52 19.38
C LEU A 76 10.64 7.43 19.39
N ALA A 77 9.57 7.59 18.62
CA ALA A 77 8.54 6.56 18.45
C ALA A 77 9.13 5.26 17.89
N SER A 78 10.05 5.36 16.93
CA SER A 78 10.77 4.21 16.37
C SER A 78 11.67 3.52 17.40
N LEU A 79 12.32 4.28 18.29
CA LEU A 79 13.11 3.72 19.40
C LEU A 79 12.22 3.01 20.43
N ILE A 80 11.05 3.56 20.75
CA ILE A 80 10.07 2.91 21.63
C ILE A 80 9.58 1.61 21.00
N ALA A 81 9.24 1.63 19.70
CA ALA A 81 8.84 0.44 18.96
C ALA A 81 9.98 -0.60 18.95
N LEU A 82 11.23 -0.19 18.73
CA LEU A 82 12.39 -1.08 18.81
C LEU A 82 12.51 -1.72 20.19
N ALA A 83 12.39 -0.95 21.27
CA ALA A 83 12.47 -1.46 22.64
C ALA A 83 11.34 -2.45 22.95
N ALA A 84 10.11 -2.14 22.53
CA ALA A 84 8.95 -3.02 22.68
C ALA A 84 9.12 -4.34 21.90
N ASN A 85 9.54 -4.25 20.64
CA ASN A 85 9.80 -5.42 19.79
C ASN A 85 10.94 -6.27 20.32
N TRP A 86 12.02 -5.63 20.80
CA TRP A 86 13.12 -6.35 21.44
C TRP A 86 12.64 -7.10 22.68
N ALA A 87 11.89 -6.44 23.56
CA ALA A 87 11.37 -7.10 24.76
C ALA A 87 10.43 -8.27 24.42
N ALA A 88 9.59 -8.13 23.40
CA ALA A 88 8.62 -9.15 22.99
C ALA A 88 9.23 -10.32 22.19
N LEU A 89 10.26 -10.06 21.37
CA LEU A 89 10.78 -11.02 20.40
C LEU A 89 12.17 -11.57 20.74
N ARG A 90 12.87 -11.07 21.76
CA ARG A 90 14.24 -11.54 22.11
C ARG A 90 14.34 -13.04 22.41
N GLU A 91 13.24 -13.66 22.83
CA GLU A 91 13.18 -15.08 23.20
C GLU A 91 12.68 -15.97 22.04
N VAL A 92 12.32 -15.36 20.90
CA VAL A 92 11.91 -16.08 19.69
C VAL A 92 13.17 -16.52 18.95
N GLU A 93 13.41 -17.83 18.89
CA GLU A 93 14.58 -18.39 18.21
C GLU A 93 14.57 -18.06 16.69
N PRO A 94 15.73 -17.68 16.11
CA PRO A 94 15.86 -17.52 14.68
C PRO A 94 15.73 -18.89 14.00
N GLY A 95 14.61 -19.15 13.34
CA GLY A 95 14.38 -20.38 12.60
C GLY A 95 14.97 -20.31 11.20
N GLY A 96 15.77 -21.31 10.86
CA GLY A 96 16.28 -21.53 9.51
C GLY A 96 15.23 -22.20 8.64
N ALA A 97 14.39 -21.41 7.96
CA ALA A 97 13.58 -21.97 6.88
C ALA A 97 14.50 -22.30 5.68
N PRO A 98 14.41 -23.50 5.07
CA PRO A 98 15.16 -23.82 3.87
C PRO A 98 14.77 -22.86 2.73
N ARG A 99 15.76 -22.26 2.06
CA ARG A 99 15.53 -21.47 0.83
C ARG A 99 15.44 -22.42 -0.37
N PRO A 100 14.29 -22.56 -1.06
CA PRO A 100 14.24 -23.32 -2.30
C PRO A 100 14.99 -22.53 -3.39
N ARG A 101 16.06 -23.12 -3.94
CA ARG A 101 16.96 -22.50 -4.94
C ARG A 101 16.40 -22.55 -6.37
N THR A 102 15.29 -23.25 -6.61
CA THR A 102 14.75 -23.57 -7.95
C THR A 102 13.33 -23.03 -8.20
N ALA A 103 12.81 -22.14 -7.35
CA ALA A 103 11.39 -21.77 -7.30
C ALA A 103 10.98 -20.52 -8.13
N TRP A 104 11.92 -19.84 -8.79
CA TRP A 104 11.60 -18.65 -9.60
C TRP A 104 10.94 -18.99 -10.94
N ASP A 105 11.28 -20.13 -11.54
CA ASP A 105 10.67 -20.58 -12.80
C ASP A 105 9.19 -20.96 -12.60
N GLU A 106 8.81 -21.48 -11.43
CA GLU A 106 7.42 -21.78 -11.07
C GLU A 106 6.56 -20.52 -10.90
N LEU A 107 7.16 -19.37 -10.60
CA LEU A 107 6.45 -18.08 -10.49
C LEU A 107 6.19 -17.42 -11.85
N CYS A 108 6.91 -17.83 -12.90
CA CYS A 108 6.76 -17.32 -14.27
C CYS A 108 5.59 -17.97 -15.03
N HIS A 109 4.59 -18.50 -14.32
CA HIS A 109 3.38 -19.02 -14.94
C HIS A 109 2.41 -17.90 -15.34
N ILE A 110 1.76 -18.05 -16.51
CA ILE A 110 0.78 -17.08 -17.04
C ILE A 110 -0.38 -16.78 -16.06
N THR A 111 -0.68 -17.72 -15.17
CA THR A 111 -1.68 -17.59 -14.09
C THR A 111 -1.30 -16.58 -13.00
N ALA A 112 -0.02 -16.23 -12.85
CA ALA A 112 0.45 -15.20 -11.92
C ALA A 112 0.45 -13.79 -12.53
N LEU A 113 0.29 -13.67 -13.84
CA LEU A 113 0.35 -12.38 -14.54
C LEU A 113 -0.66 -11.35 -14.00
N PRO A 114 -1.92 -11.71 -13.67
CA PRO A 114 -2.87 -10.77 -13.08
C PRO A 114 -2.42 -10.25 -11.71
N LEU A 115 -1.80 -11.09 -10.87
CA LEU A 115 -1.28 -10.70 -9.56
C LEU A 115 -0.18 -9.66 -9.70
N PHE A 116 0.80 -9.91 -10.59
CA PHE A 116 1.90 -8.98 -10.82
C PHE A 116 1.45 -7.69 -11.51
N ALA A 117 0.48 -7.77 -12.43
CA ALA A 117 -0.11 -6.59 -13.07
C ALA A 117 -0.84 -5.71 -12.05
N VAL A 118 -1.66 -6.30 -11.17
CA VAL A 118 -2.30 -5.57 -10.07
C VAL A 118 -1.26 -4.94 -9.16
N ALA A 119 -0.25 -5.70 -8.74
CA ALA A 119 0.81 -5.21 -7.86
C ALA A 119 1.59 -4.03 -8.47
N PHE A 120 1.97 -4.13 -9.76
CA PHE A 120 2.66 -3.07 -10.47
C PHE A 120 1.81 -1.80 -10.63
N VAL A 121 0.55 -1.95 -11.05
CA VAL A 121 -0.39 -0.82 -11.19
C VAL A 121 -0.64 -0.18 -9.83
N TYR A 122 -0.87 -0.97 -8.79
CA TYR A 122 -1.02 -0.51 -7.41
C TYR A 122 0.19 0.30 -6.94
N GLY A 123 1.42 -0.20 -7.12
CA GLY A 123 2.63 0.53 -6.76
C GLY A 123 2.75 1.86 -7.53
N THR A 124 2.49 1.81 -8.83
CA THR A 124 2.52 2.99 -9.73
C THR A 124 1.53 4.07 -9.25
N THR A 125 0.25 3.74 -9.10
CA THR A 125 -0.80 4.71 -8.78
C THR A 125 -0.70 5.22 -7.35
N SER A 126 -0.35 4.35 -6.40
CA SER A 126 -0.17 4.73 -5.00
C SER A 126 0.99 5.69 -4.81
N ALA A 127 2.14 5.42 -5.45
CA ALA A 127 3.30 6.29 -5.37
C ALA A 127 3.05 7.64 -6.06
N ILE A 128 2.43 7.66 -7.24
CA ILE A 128 2.04 8.91 -7.91
C ILE A 128 1.13 9.75 -7.01
N TYR A 129 0.15 9.12 -6.38
CA TYR A 129 -0.76 9.81 -5.46
C TYR A 129 0.00 10.44 -4.30
N ILE A 130 0.80 9.65 -3.58
CA ILE A 130 1.55 10.13 -2.39
C ILE A 130 2.52 11.24 -2.77
N SER A 131 3.16 11.16 -3.93
CA SER A 131 4.14 12.13 -4.39
C SER A 131 3.54 13.46 -4.87
N PHE A 132 2.40 13.42 -5.57
CA PHE A 132 1.92 14.61 -6.30
C PHE A 132 0.56 15.14 -5.83
N ALA A 133 -0.30 14.32 -5.22
CA ALA A 133 -1.71 14.71 -4.99
C ALA A 133 -1.83 15.85 -3.98
N ALA A 134 -1.12 15.75 -2.87
CA ALA A 134 -1.14 16.77 -1.82
C ALA A 134 -0.66 18.14 -2.33
N ASP A 135 0.41 18.15 -3.12
CA ASP A 135 0.93 19.39 -3.72
C ASP A 135 0.02 19.93 -4.82
N HIS A 136 -0.62 19.07 -5.62
CA HIS A 136 -1.60 19.51 -6.61
C HIS A 136 -2.83 20.17 -5.97
N LEU A 137 -3.39 19.55 -4.93
CA LEU A 137 -4.51 20.10 -4.16
C LEU A 137 -4.13 21.42 -3.50
N ARG A 138 -2.93 21.50 -2.93
CA ARG A 138 -2.39 22.74 -2.35
C ARG A 138 -2.21 23.83 -3.39
N ALA A 139 -1.63 23.52 -4.55
CA ALA A 139 -1.38 24.45 -5.64
C ALA A 139 -2.68 24.98 -6.27
N ALA A 140 -3.77 24.23 -6.20
CA ALA A 140 -5.10 24.66 -6.63
C ALA A 140 -5.79 25.66 -5.66
N GLY A 141 -5.09 26.12 -4.63
CA GLY A 141 -5.61 27.04 -3.61
C GLY A 141 -6.02 26.36 -2.30
N GLY A 142 -5.81 25.04 -2.18
CA GLY A 142 -6.25 24.26 -1.03
C GLY A 142 -7.76 24.05 -1.00
N THR A 143 -8.32 23.79 0.17
CA THR A 143 -9.77 23.64 0.38
C THR A 143 -10.39 24.91 0.93
N LEU A 144 -11.59 25.24 0.46
CA LEU A 144 -12.35 26.40 0.88
C LEU A 144 -12.44 26.49 2.43
N GLY A 145 -11.98 27.62 2.98
CA GLY A 145 -12.05 27.92 4.42
C GLY A 145 -10.85 27.44 5.24
N LEU A 146 -9.80 26.89 4.63
CA LEU A 146 -8.56 26.51 5.32
C LEU A 146 -7.31 27.08 4.64
N PRO A 147 -6.22 27.30 5.39
CA PRO A 147 -4.92 27.62 4.82
C PRO A 147 -4.47 26.51 3.86
N ALA A 148 -3.99 26.86 2.67
CA ALA A 148 -3.49 25.88 1.70
C ALA A 148 -2.35 25.02 2.26
N SER A 149 -1.58 25.52 3.23
CA SER A 149 -0.55 24.77 3.94
C SER A 149 -1.09 23.55 4.70
N ALA A 150 -2.35 23.57 5.14
CA ALA A 150 -2.97 22.46 5.87
C ALA A 150 -3.40 21.30 4.96
N THR A 151 -3.51 21.53 3.65
CA THR A 151 -4.03 20.56 2.68
C THR A 151 -3.25 19.23 2.68
N PRO A 152 -1.91 19.20 2.62
CA PRO A 152 -1.15 17.94 2.67
C PRO A 152 -1.41 17.13 3.95
N GLY A 153 -1.43 17.80 5.11
CA GLY A 153 -1.71 17.14 6.39
C GLY A 153 -3.09 16.47 6.38
N LEU A 154 -4.13 17.19 5.93
CA LEU A 154 -5.49 16.65 5.84
C LEU A 154 -5.62 15.48 4.87
N VAL A 155 -4.94 15.54 3.72
CA VAL A 155 -4.91 14.43 2.76
C VAL A 155 -4.42 13.16 3.46
N PHE A 156 -3.32 13.22 4.20
CA PHE A 156 -2.78 12.03 4.87
C PHE A 156 -3.58 11.61 6.11
N VAL A 157 -4.24 12.53 6.83
CA VAL A 157 -5.20 12.17 7.89
C VAL A 157 -6.34 11.34 7.32
N ILE A 158 -7.01 11.85 6.29
CA ILE A 158 -8.19 11.17 5.70
C ILE A 158 -7.77 9.86 5.02
N TYR A 159 -6.66 9.88 4.29
CA TYR A 159 -6.06 8.68 3.69
C TYR A 159 -5.83 7.60 4.74
N GLY A 160 -5.21 7.95 5.87
CA GLY A 160 -4.93 6.99 6.95
C GLY A 160 -6.19 6.48 7.62
N LEU A 161 -7.15 7.35 7.96
CA LEU A 161 -8.40 6.96 8.61
C LEU A 161 -9.28 6.08 7.71
N CYS A 162 -9.45 6.43 6.43
CA CYS A 162 -10.17 5.58 5.48
C CYS A 162 -9.41 4.29 5.17
N GLY A 163 -8.08 4.31 5.27
CA GLY A 163 -7.22 3.13 5.17
C GLY A 163 -7.55 2.04 6.19
N LEU A 164 -8.14 2.38 7.34
CA LEU A 164 -8.62 1.40 8.33
C LEU A 164 -9.67 0.44 7.75
N ALA A 165 -10.32 0.77 6.63
CA ALA A 165 -11.17 -0.16 5.88
C ALA A 165 -10.42 -1.44 5.46
N GLY A 166 -9.09 -1.41 5.40
CA GLY A 166 -8.21 -2.57 5.23
C GLY A 166 -8.52 -3.71 6.20
N LEU A 167 -8.95 -3.41 7.44
CA LEU A 167 -9.36 -4.40 8.44
C LEU A 167 -10.53 -5.28 7.98
N ALA A 168 -11.41 -4.74 7.14
CA ALA A 168 -12.59 -5.44 6.65
C ALA A 168 -12.31 -6.23 5.36
N THR A 169 -11.10 -6.17 4.80
CA THR A 169 -10.77 -6.74 3.48
C THR A 169 -11.13 -8.22 3.37
N ALA A 170 -10.71 -9.05 4.33
CA ALA A 170 -10.97 -10.48 4.29
C ALA A 170 -12.47 -10.80 4.35
N ARG A 171 -13.24 -10.07 5.18
CA ARG A 171 -14.69 -10.22 5.30
C ARG A 171 -15.42 -9.80 4.04
N ILE A 172 -15.03 -8.67 3.45
CA ILE A 172 -15.60 -8.18 2.19
C ILE A 172 -15.26 -9.15 1.07
N ASN A 173 -14.02 -9.63 0.98
CA ASN A 173 -13.59 -10.61 0.00
C ASN A 173 -14.42 -11.90 0.08
N ALA A 174 -14.67 -12.40 1.29
CA ALA A 174 -15.51 -13.57 1.49
C ALA A 174 -16.97 -13.35 1.05
N ALA A 175 -17.48 -12.13 1.11
CA ALA A 175 -18.85 -11.79 0.74
C ALA A 175 -19.05 -11.57 -0.77
N ILE A 176 -18.07 -10.96 -1.47
CA ILE A 176 -18.24 -10.53 -2.88
C ILE A 176 -17.27 -11.20 -3.85
N GLY A 177 -16.30 -11.97 -3.35
CA GLY A 177 -15.24 -12.63 -4.11
C GLY A 177 -14.10 -11.71 -4.54
N LEU A 178 -12.93 -12.29 -4.82
CA LEU A 178 -11.70 -11.56 -5.17
C LEU A 178 -11.81 -10.75 -6.44
N ALA A 179 -12.43 -11.29 -7.49
CA ALA A 179 -12.56 -10.59 -8.77
C ALA A 179 -13.36 -9.29 -8.63
N THR A 180 -14.50 -9.35 -7.94
CA THR A 180 -15.35 -8.17 -7.69
C THR A 180 -14.63 -7.17 -6.80
N LEU A 181 -14.01 -7.65 -5.71
CA LEU A 181 -13.26 -6.79 -4.81
C LEU A 181 -12.13 -6.06 -5.53
N LEU A 182 -11.27 -6.76 -6.27
CA LEU A 182 -10.18 -6.14 -7.03
C LEU A 182 -10.68 -5.10 -8.03
N ARG A 183 -11.77 -5.37 -8.74
CA ARG A 183 -12.37 -4.39 -9.66
C ARG A 183 -12.84 -3.14 -8.92
N LEU A 184 -13.55 -3.28 -7.81
CA LEU A 184 -14.01 -2.14 -7.00
C LEU A 184 -12.82 -1.33 -6.46
N LEU A 185 -11.76 -2.01 -6.02
CA LEU A 185 -10.54 -1.36 -5.55
C LEU A 185 -9.84 -0.61 -6.70
N MET A 186 -9.74 -1.19 -7.90
CA MET A 186 -9.17 -0.50 -9.06
C MET A 186 -10.02 0.72 -9.47
N VAL A 187 -11.36 0.62 -9.42
CA VAL A 187 -12.26 1.76 -9.64
C VAL A 187 -12.04 2.84 -8.58
N ALA A 188 -11.86 2.48 -7.31
CA ALA A 188 -11.56 3.43 -6.25
C ALA A 188 -10.23 4.16 -6.48
N GLY A 189 -9.17 3.45 -6.89
CA GLY A 189 -7.87 4.03 -7.22
C GLY A 189 -7.86 4.88 -8.51
N ALA A 190 -8.66 4.51 -9.51
CA ALA A 190 -8.91 5.38 -10.67
C ALA A 190 -9.66 6.65 -10.26
N GLY A 191 -10.72 6.48 -9.48
CA GLY A 191 -11.60 7.54 -9.02
C GLY A 191 -10.86 8.57 -8.17
N SER A 192 -10.00 8.14 -7.25
CA SER A 192 -9.17 9.04 -6.44
C SER A 192 -8.30 9.94 -7.32
N LEU A 193 -7.51 9.37 -8.23
CA LEU A 193 -6.64 10.12 -9.15
C LEU A 193 -7.44 11.08 -10.05
N ALA A 194 -8.59 10.64 -10.55
CA ALA A 194 -9.47 11.48 -11.36
C ALA A 194 -10.06 12.65 -10.55
N LEU A 195 -10.46 12.41 -9.29
CA LEU A 195 -11.00 13.46 -8.41
C LEU A 195 -9.94 14.52 -8.09
N VAL A 196 -8.69 14.12 -7.82
CA VAL A 196 -7.57 15.07 -7.67
C VAL A 196 -7.43 15.94 -8.91
N ALA A 197 -7.53 15.36 -10.10
CA ALA A 197 -7.35 16.10 -11.35
C ALA A 197 -8.52 17.04 -11.69
N LEU A 198 -9.75 16.62 -11.40
CA LEU A 198 -10.96 17.28 -11.91
C LEU A 198 -11.48 18.37 -10.98
N ILE A 199 -11.39 18.19 -9.65
CA ILE A 199 -11.98 19.10 -8.66
C ILE A 199 -11.05 19.43 -7.47
N PRO A 200 -9.76 19.80 -7.69
CA PRO A 200 -8.75 19.92 -6.63
C PRO A 200 -8.99 21.02 -5.57
N GLY A 201 -9.87 21.98 -5.84
CA GLY A 201 -10.18 23.10 -4.93
C GLY A 201 -11.40 22.90 -4.03
N THR A 202 -11.95 21.68 -3.96
CA THR A 202 -13.19 21.40 -3.23
C THR A 202 -12.98 20.42 -2.09
N TRP A 203 -13.82 20.52 -1.05
CA TRP A 203 -13.87 19.51 0.02
C TRP A 203 -14.18 18.12 -0.51
N ALA A 204 -15.07 18.01 -1.50
CA ALA A 204 -15.38 16.75 -2.16
C ALA A 204 -14.13 16.15 -2.83
N GLY A 205 -13.38 16.96 -3.59
CA GLY A 205 -12.13 16.55 -4.22
C GLY A 205 -11.10 16.06 -3.21
N LEU A 206 -10.88 16.79 -2.11
CA LEU A 206 -9.94 16.38 -1.07
C LEU A 206 -10.38 15.10 -0.34
N VAL A 207 -11.59 15.08 0.21
CA VAL A 207 -12.07 14.01 1.09
C VAL A 207 -12.31 12.73 0.31
N LEU A 208 -13.04 12.80 -0.81
CA LEU A 208 -13.35 11.60 -1.60
C LEU A 208 -12.08 11.02 -2.22
N SER A 209 -11.19 11.88 -2.74
CA SER A 209 -9.93 11.39 -3.30
C SER A 209 -9.05 10.70 -2.26
N ALA A 210 -8.77 11.38 -1.14
CA ALA A 210 -7.91 10.84 -0.09
C ALA A 210 -8.52 9.59 0.52
N GLY A 211 -9.84 9.58 0.75
CA GLY A 211 -10.55 8.45 1.32
C GLY A 211 -10.55 7.22 0.41
N LEU A 212 -10.89 7.40 -0.88
CA LEU A 212 -10.85 6.33 -1.87
C LEU A 212 -9.43 5.80 -2.06
N GLN A 213 -8.42 6.67 -2.03
CA GLN A 213 -7.04 6.23 -2.14
C GLN A 213 -6.60 5.44 -0.90
N GLY A 214 -6.91 5.91 0.31
CA GLY A 214 -6.61 5.18 1.55
C GLY A 214 -7.21 3.78 1.54
N LEU A 215 -8.49 3.68 1.16
CA LEU A 215 -9.18 2.40 0.97
C LEU A 215 -8.50 1.53 -0.08
N HIS A 216 -8.25 2.07 -1.27
CA HIS A 216 -7.57 1.37 -2.37
C HIS A 216 -6.25 0.78 -1.90
N VAL A 217 -5.39 1.59 -1.28
CA VAL A 217 -4.03 1.16 -0.95
C VAL A 217 -4.05 0.09 0.13
N MET A 218 -4.79 0.29 1.22
CA MET A 218 -4.77 -0.64 2.34
C MET A 218 -5.45 -1.97 1.99
N MET A 219 -6.58 -1.92 1.28
CA MET A 219 -7.29 -3.15 0.88
C MET A 219 -6.54 -3.91 -0.22
N VAL A 220 -5.95 -3.23 -1.22
CA VAL A 220 -5.16 -3.92 -2.25
C VAL A 220 -3.92 -4.58 -1.63
N SER A 221 -3.24 -3.90 -0.70
CA SER A 221 -2.11 -4.50 0.03
C SER A 221 -2.50 -5.81 0.75
N ALA A 222 -3.62 -5.79 1.48
CA ALA A 222 -4.14 -6.99 2.15
C ALA A 222 -4.58 -8.09 1.17
N VAL A 223 -5.16 -7.70 0.02
CA VAL A 223 -5.48 -8.64 -1.06
C VAL A 223 -4.22 -9.28 -1.65
N LEU A 224 -3.18 -8.51 -1.94
CA LEU A 224 -1.92 -9.03 -2.50
C LEU A 224 -1.26 -10.04 -1.57
N ALA A 225 -1.25 -9.77 -0.26
CA ALA A 225 -0.75 -10.72 0.74
C ALA A 225 -1.54 -12.04 0.70
N SER A 226 -2.86 -11.96 0.88
CA SER A 226 -3.69 -13.17 0.94
C SER A 226 -3.81 -13.91 -0.40
N TRP A 227 -3.76 -13.20 -1.54
CA TRP A 227 -3.81 -13.82 -2.87
C TRP A 227 -2.51 -14.51 -3.22
N SER A 228 -1.35 -13.95 -2.87
CA SER A 228 -0.05 -14.59 -3.09
C SER A 228 0.05 -15.93 -2.37
N GLU A 229 -0.40 -15.98 -1.11
CA GLU A 229 -0.40 -17.22 -0.31
C GLU A 229 -1.32 -18.29 -0.90
N ARG A 230 -2.55 -17.92 -1.32
CA ARG A 230 -3.51 -18.89 -1.89
C ARG A 230 -3.12 -19.39 -3.27
N LEU A 231 -2.49 -18.54 -4.09
CA LEU A 231 -2.09 -18.89 -5.45
C LEU A 231 -0.85 -19.78 -5.48
N PHE A 232 0.08 -19.62 -4.54
CA PHE A 232 1.30 -20.42 -4.43
C PHE A 232 1.51 -20.97 -3.01
N PRO A 233 0.69 -21.95 -2.55
CA PRO A 233 0.79 -22.48 -1.19
C PRO A 233 2.12 -23.16 -0.88
N ALA A 234 2.80 -23.69 -1.90
CA ALA A 234 4.12 -24.32 -1.77
C ALA A 234 5.27 -23.29 -1.65
N LEU A 235 5.04 -22.03 -2.07
CA LEU A 235 6.05 -20.97 -2.14
C LEU A 235 5.53 -19.60 -1.67
N PRO A 236 4.85 -19.49 -0.50
CA PRO A 236 4.11 -18.29 -0.12
C PRO A 236 5.02 -17.07 0.04
N SER A 237 6.17 -17.23 0.70
CA SER A 237 7.12 -16.14 0.91
C SER A 237 7.74 -15.64 -0.41
N LEU A 238 7.99 -16.54 -1.37
CA LEU A 238 8.61 -16.16 -2.64
C LEU A 238 7.61 -15.46 -3.56
N SER A 239 6.38 -15.97 -3.67
CA SER A 239 5.30 -15.34 -4.45
C SER A 239 4.98 -13.94 -3.92
N PHE A 240 4.86 -13.79 -2.61
CA PHE A 240 4.60 -12.49 -2.00
C PHE A 240 5.79 -11.53 -2.24
N THR A 241 7.03 -12.00 -2.11
CA THR A 241 8.23 -11.21 -2.45
C THR A 241 8.21 -10.75 -3.91
N ALA A 242 7.83 -11.60 -4.85
CA ALA A 242 7.71 -11.24 -6.25
C ALA A 242 6.63 -10.17 -6.49
N ALA A 243 5.48 -10.27 -5.82
CA ALA A 243 4.44 -9.24 -5.88
C ALA A 243 4.92 -7.90 -5.28
N LEU A 244 5.69 -7.94 -4.20
CA LEU A 244 6.32 -6.74 -3.64
C LEU A 244 7.36 -6.13 -4.58
N LEU A 245 8.16 -6.94 -5.28
CA LEU A 245 9.09 -6.46 -6.30
C LEU A 245 8.36 -5.77 -7.46
N ALA A 246 7.25 -6.35 -7.93
CA ALA A 246 6.41 -5.71 -8.95
C ALA A 246 5.84 -4.37 -8.44
N THR A 247 5.37 -4.34 -7.20
CA THR A 247 4.89 -3.10 -6.54
C THR A 247 6.00 -2.05 -6.47
N ALA A 248 7.19 -2.43 -6.00
CA ALA A 248 8.34 -1.54 -5.90
C ALA A 248 8.78 -1.01 -7.27
N GLY A 249 8.77 -1.86 -8.30
CA GLY A 249 9.01 -1.46 -9.69
C GLY A 249 8.03 -0.37 -10.14
N GLY A 250 6.74 -0.56 -9.88
CA GLY A 250 5.71 0.45 -10.14
C GLY A 250 5.93 1.74 -9.35
N SER A 251 6.23 1.64 -8.06
CA SER A 251 6.45 2.80 -7.18
C SER A 251 7.69 3.62 -7.53
N MET A 252 8.66 3.05 -8.25
CA MET A 252 9.83 3.77 -8.76
C MET A 252 9.59 4.35 -10.14
N ILE A 253 9.09 3.53 -11.08
CA ILE A 253 8.89 3.93 -12.48
C ILE A 253 7.75 4.94 -12.61
N GLY A 254 6.66 4.73 -11.86
CA GLY A 254 5.46 5.53 -11.90
C GLY A 254 5.70 7.02 -11.64
N PRO A 255 6.18 7.42 -10.45
CA PRO A 255 6.48 8.82 -10.15
C PRO A 255 7.52 9.45 -11.07
N ALA A 256 8.51 8.70 -11.54
CA ALA A 256 9.52 9.20 -12.48
C ALA A 256 8.88 9.59 -13.83
N LEU A 257 8.05 8.71 -14.41
CA LEU A 257 7.31 9.00 -15.63
C LEU A 257 6.24 10.08 -15.42
N ALA A 258 5.57 10.05 -14.27
CA ALA A 258 4.56 11.04 -13.91
C ALA A 258 5.18 12.45 -13.79
N GLY A 259 6.37 12.58 -13.22
CA GLY A 259 7.09 13.86 -13.17
C GLY A 259 7.32 14.43 -14.57
N VAL A 260 7.89 13.63 -15.48
CA VAL A 260 8.11 14.03 -16.87
C VAL A 260 6.80 14.40 -17.58
N ALA A 261 5.74 13.62 -17.37
CA ALA A 261 4.42 13.90 -17.97
C ALA A 261 3.76 15.16 -17.40
N ALA A 262 3.92 15.42 -16.10
CA ALA A 262 3.41 16.61 -15.43
C ALA A 262 4.09 17.88 -15.97
N ASP A 263 5.40 17.83 -16.18
CA ASP A 263 6.20 18.94 -16.72
C ASP A 263 5.92 19.19 -18.21
N THR A 264 5.71 18.11 -18.99
CA THR A 264 5.54 18.20 -20.45
C THR A 264 4.12 18.58 -20.87
N PHE A 265 3.10 18.02 -20.20
CA PHE A 265 1.70 18.19 -20.60
C PHE A 265 0.91 19.03 -19.60
N SER A 266 0.77 18.54 -18.37
CA SER A 266 0.25 19.22 -17.19
C SER A 266 0.05 18.21 -16.07
N THR A 267 0.04 18.66 -14.81
CA THR A 267 -0.30 17.82 -13.66
C THR A 267 -1.69 17.18 -13.79
N LYS A 268 -2.67 17.91 -14.35
CA LYS A 268 -4.03 17.40 -14.58
C LYS A 268 -4.03 16.24 -15.58
N ALA A 269 -3.35 16.40 -16.73
CA ALA A 269 -3.26 15.35 -17.74
C ALA A 269 -2.53 14.11 -17.20
N MET A 270 -1.46 14.31 -16.42
CA MET A 270 -0.73 13.23 -15.75
C MET A 270 -1.63 12.41 -14.82
N PHE A 271 -2.44 13.05 -13.98
CA PHE A 271 -3.36 12.33 -13.10
C PHE A 271 -4.43 11.55 -13.85
N LEU A 272 -5.02 12.16 -14.90
CA LEU A 272 -6.02 11.47 -15.72
C LEU A 272 -5.44 10.28 -16.50
N ALA A 273 -4.22 10.41 -17.03
CA ALA A 273 -3.50 9.31 -17.66
C ALA A 273 -3.18 8.20 -16.65
N SER A 274 -2.75 8.57 -15.45
CA SER A 274 -2.48 7.62 -14.36
C SER A 274 -3.75 6.90 -13.90
N ALA A 275 -4.89 7.58 -13.87
CA ALA A 275 -6.20 7.00 -13.55
C ALA A 275 -6.67 5.96 -14.59
N ALA A 276 -6.24 6.08 -15.84
CA ALA A 276 -6.57 5.13 -16.89
C ALA A 276 -5.93 3.75 -16.66
N LEU A 277 -4.80 3.66 -15.97
CA LEU A 277 -4.12 2.39 -15.67
C LEU A 277 -4.97 1.42 -14.83
N PRO A 278 -5.42 1.77 -13.61
CA PRO A 278 -6.30 0.91 -12.84
C PRO A 278 -7.66 0.76 -13.53
N GLY A 279 -8.15 1.79 -14.23
CA GLY A 279 -9.37 1.71 -15.04
C GLY A 279 -9.31 0.62 -16.11
N ALA A 280 -8.22 0.56 -16.89
CA ALA A 280 -8.02 -0.49 -17.89
C ALA A 280 -7.92 -1.88 -17.26
N LEU A 281 -7.29 -1.98 -16.09
CA LEU A 281 -7.16 -3.25 -15.37
C LEU A 281 -8.52 -3.81 -14.94
N THR A 282 -9.52 -2.97 -14.65
CA THR A 282 -10.90 -3.43 -14.33
C THR A 282 -11.53 -4.24 -15.46
N LEU A 283 -11.15 -3.99 -16.72
CA LEU A 283 -11.66 -4.69 -17.90
C LEU A 283 -11.02 -6.08 -18.05
N VAL A 284 -9.77 -6.22 -17.58
CA VAL A 284 -8.98 -7.45 -17.65
C VAL A 284 -9.31 -8.40 -16.49
N LEU A 285 -9.61 -7.86 -15.31
CA LEU A 285 -9.91 -8.58 -14.06
C LEU A 285 -11.30 -9.25 -14.06
N GLN A 286 -11.59 -10.08 -15.05
CA GLN A 286 -12.85 -10.83 -15.11
C GLN A 286 -12.76 -12.15 -14.33
N PRO A 287 -13.88 -12.64 -13.73
CA PRO A 287 -13.91 -13.89 -12.97
C PRO A 287 -13.22 -15.10 -13.62
N PRO A 288 -13.41 -15.40 -14.93
CA PRO A 288 -12.76 -16.57 -15.56
C PRO A 288 -11.23 -16.46 -15.68
N ARG A 289 -10.65 -15.27 -15.46
CA ARG A 289 -9.20 -15.02 -15.59
C ARG A 289 -8.48 -14.94 -14.24
N ILE A 290 -9.21 -14.93 -13.13
CA ILE A 290 -8.64 -14.84 -11.78
C ILE A 290 -8.75 -16.21 -11.13
N ARG A 291 -7.61 -16.87 -10.94
CA ARG A 291 -7.54 -18.09 -10.13
C ARG A 291 -7.17 -17.71 -8.70
N GLU A 292 -8.02 -18.08 -7.76
CA GLU A 292 -7.79 -17.87 -6.33
C GLU A 292 -6.89 -18.96 -5.72
N ARG A 293 -6.84 -20.16 -6.30
CA ARG A 293 -6.06 -21.31 -5.80
C ARG A 293 -5.22 -21.94 -6.90
N ALA A 294 -4.09 -22.54 -6.52
CA ALA A 294 -3.29 -23.38 -7.40
C ALA A 294 -4.12 -24.58 -7.91
N ALA A 295 -3.98 -24.91 -9.21
CA ALA A 295 -4.70 -26.03 -9.84
C ALA A 295 -4.38 -27.40 -9.22
N MET A 296 -3.29 -27.51 -8.44
CA MET A 296 -2.79 -28.79 -7.91
C MET A 296 -3.65 -29.42 -6.80
N LEU A 297 -4.70 -28.75 -6.33
CA LEU A 297 -5.63 -29.29 -5.33
C LEU A 297 -6.99 -29.71 -5.90
N GLU A 298 -7.27 -29.47 -7.19
CA GLU A 298 -8.50 -29.96 -7.83
C GLU A 298 -8.37 -31.40 -8.32
N ASP A 299 -7.16 -31.95 -8.47
CA ASP A 299 -6.92 -33.34 -8.89
C ASP A 299 -6.92 -34.38 -7.74
N LEU A 300 -7.26 -33.98 -6.51
CA LEU A 300 -7.28 -34.86 -5.33
C LEU A 300 -8.66 -35.09 -4.71
N ASP A 301 -9.73 -34.75 -5.42
CA ASP A 301 -11.09 -35.17 -5.04
C ASP A 301 -11.63 -36.18 -6.07
N PRO A 302 -11.29 -37.47 -5.97
CA PRO A 302 -12.09 -38.50 -6.62
C PRO A 302 -13.33 -38.75 -5.76
N ALA A 303 -14.48 -38.77 -6.45
CA ALA A 303 -15.82 -39.12 -5.97
C ALA A 303 -15.89 -40.24 -4.92
#